data_AF-A0A2K3QLJ6-F1
#
_entry.id   AF-A0A2K3QLJ6-F1
#
_cell.length_a   1.000
_cell.length_b   1.000
_cell.length_c   1.000
_cell.angle_alpha   90.00
_cell.angle_beta   90.00
_cell.angle_gamma   90.00
#
_symmetry.space_group_name_H-M   'P 1'
#
loop_
_entity.id
_entity.type
_entity.pdbx_description
1 polymer ?
#
loop_
_entity_poly.entity_id
_entity_poly.type
_entity_poly.pdbx_seq_one_letter_code
_entity_poly.pdbx_strand_id
1 'polypeptide(L)'
;HWHIIPGLAVVLASRSRRSGHCPVHYLVLHRPQFGQQPAGGAHVFRMKAIIQRVLSASVTVDKEVISSIGRGVLVFAAIAPGDTEREINSIASKVLKMRLWDDEAGGKWKKSVTDIGGEVLCVSQFTLLAQTKKGTKPDFHGAMNPKEASRLYHCFVQRVKDGYSAERVQDGRFQDMMEVALVNDGPVTLELQAGASKAAEEM
;
A
#
# COMPACT_ATOMS: atom_id res chain seq x y z
N HIS A 1 1.38 47.62 10.75
CA HIS A 1 1.37 46.40 11.57
C HIS A 1 2.62 45.59 11.24
N TRP A 2 3.51 45.40 12.22
CA TRP A 2 4.75 44.63 12.09
C TRP A 2 4.55 43.23 12.64
N HIS A 3 4.95 42.20 11.90
CA HIS A 3 5.21 40.87 12.47
C HIS A 3 6.65 40.46 12.17
N ILE A 4 7.36 40.23 13.27
CA ILE A 4 8.76 39.83 13.39
C ILE A 4 8.78 38.31 13.35
N ILE A 5 9.54 37.71 12.44
CA ILE A 5 9.86 36.28 12.46
C ILE A 5 11.18 36.11 13.24
N PRO A 6 11.21 35.38 14.37
CA PRO A 6 12.43 35.16 15.14
C PRO A 6 13.23 33.96 14.58
N GLY A 7 14.56 34.06 14.58
CA GLY A 7 15.42 32.89 14.26
C GLY A 7 16.86 33.15 13.81
N LEU A 8 17.34 34.40 13.73
CA LEU A 8 18.72 34.67 13.33
C LEU A 8 19.64 34.73 14.56
N ALA A 9 20.33 33.63 14.86
CA ALA A 9 21.46 33.65 15.78
C ALA A 9 22.66 34.30 15.08
N VAL A 10 22.97 35.55 15.42
CA VAL A 10 24.18 36.25 14.95
C VAL A 10 25.30 35.98 15.96
N VAL A 11 26.26 35.14 15.60
CA VAL A 11 27.49 34.96 16.38
C VAL A 11 28.52 35.99 15.90
N LEU A 12 28.74 37.05 16.68
CA LEU A 12 29.83 38.01 16.45
C LEU A 12 31.11 37.50 17.11
N ALA A 13 32.02 36.93 16.33
CA ALA A 13 33.38 36.64 16.78
C ALA A 13 34.25 37.89 16.64
N SER A 14 34.64 38.50 17.76
CA SER A 14 35.64 39.56 17.79
C SER A 14 37.04 38.96 18.01
N ARG A 15 37.95 39.17 17.06
CA ARG A 15 39.39 38.98 17.29
C ARG A 15 40.10 40.31 17.07
N SER A 16 40.70 40.79 18.15
CA SER A 16 41.57 41.95 18.20
C SER A 16 43.02 41.49 18.07
N ARG A 17 43.74 41.92 17.01
CA ARG A 17 44.97 42.74 17.11
C ARG A 17 45.77 42.82 15.80
N ARG A 18 46.11 44.09 15.52
CA ARG A 18 47.34 44.69 14.94
C ARG A 18 47.60 44.64 13.42
N SER A 19 48.12 45.80 13.01
CA SER A 19 48.71 46.23 11.72
C SER A 19 47.80 46.36 10.51
N GLY A 20 47.24 47.58 10.41
CA GLY A 20 47.15 48.41 9.22
C GLY A 20 46.89 47.72 7.89
N HIS A 21 45.62 47.51 7.56
CA HIS A 21 45.01 47.55 6.23
C HIS A 21 43.50 47.80 6.45
N CYS A 22 42.85 48.62 5.63
CA CYS A 22 41.40 48.82 5.70
C CYS A 22 40.67 47.46 5.57
N PRO A 23 39.79 47.07 6.51
CA PRO A 23 39.07 45.81 6.39
C PRO A 23 37.94 45.97 5.36
N VAL A 24 38.07 45.29 4.22
CA VAL A 24 36.93 45.06 3.33
C VAL A 24 36.07 44.00 3.99
N HIS A 25 34.92 44.40 4.53
CA HIS A 25 33.94 43.47 5.08
C HIS A 25 33.26 42.70 3.95
N TYR A 26 33.76 41.49 3.65
CA TYR A 26 33.02 40.54 2.82
C TYR A 26 31.97 39.84 3.68
N LEU A 27 30.70 40.12 3.41
CA LEU A 27 29.59 39.33 3.91
C LEU A 27 29.58 38.00 3.17
N VAL A 28 30.18 36.96 3.76
CA VAL A 28 30.06 35.59 3.22
C VAL A 28 28.68 35.06 3.61
N LEU A 29 27.69 35.28 2.73
CA LEU A 29 26.40 34.61 2.81
C LEU A 29 26.62 33.10 2.64
N HIS A 30 26.62 32.36 3.74
CA HIS A 30 26.50 30.91 3.66
C HIS A 30 25.11 30.62 3.09
N ARG A 31 25.06 30.09 1.86
CA ARG A 31 23.87 29.44 1.34
C ARG A 31 23.47 28.40 2.39
N PRO A 32 22.23 28.43 2.93
CA PRO A 32 21.76 27.31 3.70
C PRO A 32 21.93 26.08 2.80
N GLN A 33 22.63 25.06 3.30
CA GLN A 33 22.58 23.74 2.69
C GLN A 33 21.13 23.29 2.84
N PHE A 34 20.30 23.64 1.86
CA PHE A 34 19.05 22.97 1.63
C PHE A 34 19.42 21.50 1.54
N GLY A 35 18.96 20.74 2.54
CA GLY A 35 19.05 19.30 2.53
C GLY A 35 18.64 18.83 1.15
N GLN A 36 19.50 18.01 0.54
CA GLN A 36 19.25 17.45 -0.77
C GLN A 36 17.82 16.92 -0.79
N GLN A 37 16.95 17.57 -1.56
CA GLN A 37 15.73 16.92 -2.01
C GLN A 37 16.16 15.62 -2.68
N PRO A 38 15.62 14.46 -2.30
CA PRO A 38 15.91 13.24 -3.03
C PRO A 38 15.47 13.46 -4.48
N ALA A 39 16.46 13.39 -5.37
CA ALA A 39 16.24 13.48 -6.80
C ALA A 39 15.39 12.29 -7.26
N GLY A 40 14.29 12.57 -7.95
CA GLY A 40 13.41 11.58 -8.56
C GLY A 40 12.41 10.98 -7.59
N GLY A 41 11.12 11.16 -7.87
CA GLY A 41 10.06 10.40 -7.22
C GLY A 41 10.24 8.92 -7.55
N ALA A 42 11.01 8.21 -6.73
CA ALA A 42 11.09 6.77 -6.79
C ALA A 42 9.67 6.26 -6.58
N HIS A 43 9.12 5.55 -7.57
CA HIS A 43 7.92 4.76 -7.35
C HIS A 43 8.26 3.75 -6.25
N VAL A 44 7.90 4.08 -5.01
CA VAL A 44 7.94 3.12 -3.92
C VAL A 44 6.82 2.14 -4.20
N PHE A 45 7.19 0.96 -4.71
CA PHE A 45 6.25 -0.14 -4.81
C PHE A 45 5.78 -0.47 -3.39
N ARG A 46 4.47 -0.47 -3.20
CA ARG A 46 3.83 -0.82 -1.92
C ARG A 46 2.76 -1.84 -2.19
N MET A 47 2.47 -2.67 -1.19
CA MET A 47 1.48 -3.74 -1.26
C MET A 47 0.23 -3.25 -1.97
N LYS A 48 -0.19 -4.00 -2.98
CA LYS A 48 -1.42 -3.74 -3.73
C LYS A 48 -2.39 -4.89 -3.50
N ALA A 49 -3.68 -4.55 -3.48
CA ALA A 49 -4.72 -5.55 -3.55
C ALA A 49 -5.85 -5.08 -4.46
N ILE A 50 -6.41 -5.98 -5.25
CA ILE A 50 -7.70 -5.78 -5.90
C ILE A 50 -8.73 -6.54 -5.07
N ILE A 51 -9.73 -5.82 -4.55
CA ILE A 51 -10.86 -6.40 -3.82
C ILE A 51 -12.09 -6.39 -4.72
N GLN A 52 -12.74 -7.54 -4.83
CA GLN A 52 -13.93 -7.74 -5.65
C GLN A 52 -15.05 -8.28 -4.77
N ARG A 53 -16.23 -7.66 -4.87
CA ARG A 53 -17.43 -8.13 -4.21
C ARG A 53 -17.99 -9.29 -5.02
N VAL A 54 -18.23 -10.44 -4.39
CA VAL A 54 -18.64 -11.66 -5.09
C VAL A 54 -19.87 -12.31 -4.45
N LEU A 55 -20.70 -12.92 -5.30
CA LEU A 55 -21.74 -13.86 -4.88
C LEU A 55 -21.13 -15.24 -4.55
N SER A 56 -20.06 -15.60 -5.26
CA SER A 56 -19.26 -16.79 -5.03
C SER A 56 -17.89 -16.64 -5.72
N ALA A 57 -16.87 -17.30 -5.18
CA ALA A 57 -15.57 -17.43 -5.84
C ALA A 57 -14.91 -18.76 -5.47
N SER A 58 -14.04 -19.27 -6.33
CA SER A 58 -13.31 -20.52 -6.09
C SER A 58 -11.94 -20.54 -6.77
N VAL A 59 -11.04 -21.36 -6.23
CA VAL A 59 -9.72 -21.63 -6.78
C VAL A 59 -9.63 -23.11 -7.12
N THR A 60 -9.22 -23.40 -8.34
CA THR A 60 -8.95 -24.75 -8.83
C THR A 60 -7.47 -24.88 -9.17
N VAL A 61 -6.86 -25.98 -8.74
CA VAL A 61 -5.47 -26.37 -9.06
C VAL A 61 -5.52 -27.82 -9.53
N ASP A 62 -4.85 -28.15 -10.63
CA ASP A 62 -4.83 -29.51 -11.20
C ASP A 62 -6.23 -30.13 -11.39
N LYS A 63 -7.22 -29.30 -11.77
CA LYS A 63 -8.65 -29.64 -11.95
C LYS A 63 -9.40 -29.98 -10.65
N GLU A 64 -8.80 -29.76 -9.49
CA GLU A 64 -9.44 -29.93 -8.19
C GLU A 64 -9.72 -28.57 -7.54
N VAL A 65 -10.95 -28.38 -7.06
CA VAL A 65 -11.31 -27.18 -6.30
C VAL A 65 -10.67 -27.28 -4.91
N ILE A 66 -9.66 -26.45 -4.68
CA ILE A 66 -8.91 -26.44 -3.41
C ILE A 66 -9.53 -25.48 -2.39
N SER A 67 -10.27 -24.47 -2.85
CA SER A 67 -10.95 -23.51 -1.99
C SER A 67 -12.13 -22.86 -2.71
N SER A 68 -13.15 -22.52 -1.92
CA SER A 68 -14.34 -21.83 -2.40
C SER A 68 -14.97 -21.00 -1.30
N ILE A 69 -15.59 -19.90 -1.69
CA ILE A 69 -16.42 -19.05 -0.86
C ILE A 69 -17.77 -18.80 -1.54
N GLY A 70 -18.80 -18.60 -0.73
CA GLY A 70 -20.06 -18.00 -1.12
C GLY A 70 -19.97 -16.47 -1.13
N ARG A 71 -21.01 -15.82 -0.58
CA ARG A 71 -21.13 -14.36 -0.61
C ARG A 71 -20.02 -13.72 0.23
N GLY A 72 -19.28 -12.79 -0.39
CA GLY A 72 -18.12 -12.21 0.28
C GLY A 72 -17.23 -11.36 -0.62
N VAL A 73 -15.92 -11.44 -0.39
CA VAL A 73 -14.91 -10.77 -1.21
C VAL A 73 -13.83 -11.72 -1.71
N LEU A 74 -13.46 -11.56 -2.99
CA LEU A 74 -12.23 -12.10 -3.55
C LEU A 74 -11.15 -11.01 -3.48
N VAL A 75 -9.96 -11.37 -3.00
CA VAL A 75 -8.82 -10.46 -2.85
C VAL A 75 -7.62 -10.99 -3.61
N PHE A 76 -7.26 -10.32 -4.69
CA PHE A 76 -5.97 -10.52 -5.36
C PHE A 76 -4.93 -9.64 -4.68
N ALA A 77 -3.93 -10.24 -4.02
CA ALA A 77 -2.93 -9.50 -3.24
C ALA A 77 -1.53 -9.65 -3.84
N ALA A 78 -0.80 -8.53 -3.94
CA ALA A 78 0.57 -8.48 -4.44
C ALA A 78 1.48 -7.81 -3.42
N ILE A 79 2.55 -8.53 -3.05
CA ILE A 79 3.58 -8.04 -2.13
C ILE A 79 4.67 -7.36 -2.95
N ALA A 80 4.92 -6.09 -2.66
CA ALA A 80 5.91 -5.25 -3.29
C ALA A 80 7.27 -5.32 -2.58
N PRO A 81 8.39 -5.07 -3.28
CA PRO A 81 9.70 -4.91 -2.63
C PRO A 81 9.67 -3.83 -1.57
N GLY A 82 10.22 -4.15 -0.39
CA GLY A 82 10.28 -3.22 0.73
C GLY A 82 9.00 -3.19 1.58
N ASP A 83 7.95 -3.91 1.21
CA ASP A 83 6.81 -4.12 2.11
C ASP A 83 7.25 -4.79 3.40
N THR A 84 6.67 -4.34 4.51
CA THR A 84 6.86 -4.91 5.83
C THR A 84 5.52 -5.34 6.41
N GLU A 85 5.54 -5.95 7.60
CA GLU A 85 4.29 -6.26 8.32
C GLU A 85 3.39 -5.04 8.54
N ARG A 86 3.94 -3.81 8.50
CA ARG A 86 3.14 -2.59 8.57
C ARG A 86 2.18 -2.47 7.39
N GLU A 87 2.68 -2.65 6.17
CA GLU A 87 1.89 -2.61 4.95
C GLU A 87 0.87 -3.75 4.93
N ILE A 88 1.30 -4.95 5.34
CA ILE A 88 0.44 -6.13 5.50
C ILE A 88 -0.75 -5.85 6.43
N ASN A 89 -0.47 -5.38 7.64
CA ASN A 89 -1.49 -5.06 8.65
C ASN A 89 -2.45 -3.97 8.15
N SER A 90 -1.95 -2.99 7.41
CA SER A 90 -2.76 -1.93 6.83
C SER A 90 -3.76 -2.48 5.82
N ILE A 91 -3.32 -3.30 4.86
CA ILE A 91 -4.19 -3.87 3.83
C ILE A 91 -5.16 -4.89 4.43
N ALA A 92 -4.70 -5.78 5.33
CA ALA A 92 -5.57 -6.75 6.00
C ALA A 92 -6.73 -6.06 6.75
N SER A 93 -6.41 -5.02 7.53
CA SER A 93 -7.42 -4.20 8.23
C SER A 93 -8.37 -3.50 7.24
N LYS A 94 -7.86 -2.98 6.11
CA LYS A 94 -8.69 -2.35 5.08
C LYS A 94 -9.63 -3.36 4.42
N VAL A 95 -9.18 -4.58 4.09
CA VAL A 95 -10.03 -5.63 3.48
C VAL A 95 -11.24 -5.91 4.37
N LEU A 96 -11.02 -6.11 5.67
CA LEU A 96 -12.09 -6.46 6.61
C LEU A 96 -13.06 -5.31 6.89
N LYS A 97 -12.56 -4.07 6.90
CA LYS A 97 -13.34 -2.87 7.25
C LYS A 97 -13.94 -2.14 6.05
N MET A 98 -13.56 -2.52 4.83
CA MET A 98 -14.06 -1.86 3.62
C MET A 98 -15.57 -2.06 3.52
N ARG A 99 -16.31 -0.97 3.40
CA ARG A 99 -17.77 -1.00 3.30
C ARG A 99 -18.17 -1.15 1.85
N LEU A 100 -18.71 -2.32 1.50
CA LEU A 100 -19.03 -2.70 0.11
C LEU A 100 -20.51 -3.06 -0.08
N TRP A 101 -21.29 -3.10 0.99
CA TRP A 101 -22.73 -3.40 0.95
C TRP A 101 -23.55 -2.29 1.59
N ASP A 102 -24.80 -2.23 1.18
CA ASP A 102 -25.79 -1.31 1.74
C ASP A 102 -26.25 -1.84 3.12
N ASP A 103 -26.73 -0.94 3.98
CA ASP A 103 -27.37 -1.33 5.25
C ASP A 103 -28.85 -1.69 5.06
N GLU A 104 -29.45 -2.21 6.13
CA GLU A 104 -30.85 -2.63 6.15
C GLU A 104 -31.82 -1.43 6.05
N ALA A 105 -31.35 -0.22 6.32
CA ALA A 105 -32.11 1.03 6.24
C ALA A 105 -32.03 1.71 4.86
N GLY A 106 -31.37 1.09 3.88
CA GLY A 106 -31.21 1.61 2.52
C GLY A 106 -30.02 2.57 2.34
N GLY A 107 -29.17 2.72 3.35
CA GLY A 107 -27.93 3.48 3.29
C GLY A 107 -26.88 2.76 2.44
N LYS A 108 -26.41 3.42 1.38
CA LYS A 108 -25.39 2.84 0.49
C LYS A 108 -24.00 2.80 1.10
N TRP A 109 -23.23 1.74 0.82
CA TRP A 109 -21.81 1.59 1.23
C TRP A 109 -21.60 1.68 2.75
N LYS A 110 -22.36 0.91 3.52
CA LYS A 110 -22.39 0.98 4.98
C LYS A 110 -21.84 -0.24 5.70
N LYS A 111 -21.91 -1.41 5.07
CA LYS A 111 -21.55 -2.69 5.69
C LYS A 111 -20.28 -3.26 5.06
N SER A 112 -19.39 -3.77 5.89
CA SER A 112 -18.20 -4.52 5.46
C SER A 112 -18.48 -6.01 5.30
N VAL A 113 -17.47 -6.77 4.87
CA VAL A 113 -17.56 -8.24 4.75
C VAL A 113 -17.83 -8.89 6.10
N THR A 114 -17.28 -8.33 7.17
CA THR A 114 -17.50 -8.82 8.54
C THR A 114 -18.92 -8.51 9.02
N ASP A 115 -19.45 -7.34 8.68
CA ASP A 115 -20.79 -6.92 9.10
C ASP A 115 -21.90 -7.80 8.49
N ILE A 116 -21.69 -8.29 7.28
CA ILE A 116 -22.65 -9.16 6.59
C ILE A 116 -22.44 -10.66 6.88
N GLY A 117 -21.45 -11.01 7.72
CA GLY A 117 -21.04 -12.40 7.92
C GLY A 117 -20.60 -13.09 6.63
N GLY A 118 -19.95 -12.36 5.72
CA GLY A 118 -19.49 -12.87 4.43
C GLY A 118 -18.16 -13.60 4.56
N GLU A 119 -17.68 -14.15 3.45
CA GLU A 119 -16.42 -14.89 3.39
C GLU A 119 -15.34 -14.11 2.63
N VAL A 120 -14.07 -14.47 2.84
CA VAL A 120 -12.92 -13.84 2.19
C VAL A 120 -12.11 -14.92 1.50
N LEU A 121 -11.80 -14.74 0.22
CA LEU A 121 -10.87 -15.59 -0.51
C LEU A 121 -9.65 -14.75 -0.89
N CYS A 122 -8.47 -15.10 -0.36
CA CYS A 122 -7.22 -14.45 -0.71
C CYS A 122 -6.50 -15.24 -1.81
N VAL A 123 -5.97 -14.54 -2.82
CA VAL A 123 -5.20 -15.14 -3.93
C VAL A 123 -3.96 -14.30 -4.18
N SER A 124 -2.79 -14.93 -4.20
CA SER A 124 -1.54 -14.24 -4.52
C SER A 124 -1.50 -13.85 -5.99
N GLN A 125 -1.26 -12.57 -6.30
CA GLN A 125 -1.30 -12.03 -7.66
C GLN A 125 -0.16 -11.04 -7.91
N PHE A 126 1.08 -11.53 -8.01
CA PHE A 126 2.26 -10.66 -8.21
C PHE A 126 2.16 -9.77 -9.46
N THR A 127 1.33 -10.16 -10.45
CA THR A 127 1.20 -9.41 -11.69
C THR A 127 0.57 -8.03 -11.53
N LEU A 128 -0.07 -7.74 -10.38
CA LEU A 128 -0.56 -6.38 -10.06
C LEU A 128 0.58 -5.35 -9.95
N LEU A 129 1.83 -5.81 -9.82
CA LEU A 129 3.02 -4.96 -9.78
C LEU A 129 3.68 -4.79 -11.16
N ALA A 130 3.04 -5.27 -12.24
CA ALA A 130 3.54 -5.09 -13.60
C ALA A 130 3.76 -3.61 -13.94
N GLN A 131 4.91 -3.31 -14.53
CA GLN A 131 5.08 -2.07 -15.29
C GLN A 131 4.67 -2.31 -16.74
N THR A 132 3.77 -1.46 -17.25
CA THR A 132 3.22 -1.57 -18.61
C THR A 132 3.50 -0.35 -19.48
N LYS A 133 4.34 0.59 -19.00
CA LYS A 133 4.60 1.87 -19.69
C LYS A 133 5.52 1.74 -20.92
N LYS A 134 6.27 0.65 -21.06
CA LYS A 134 7.24 0.46 -22.16
C LYS A 134 6.85 -0.76 -23.01
N GLY A 135 6.17 -0.52 -24.13
CA GLY A 135 5.74 -1.57 -25.06
C GLY A 135 4.52 -2.36 -24.57
N THR A 136 4.29 -3.54 -25.16
CA THR A 136 3.11 -4.38 -24.90
C THR A 136 3.37 -5.54 -23.93
N LYS A 137 4.63 -5.77 -23.55
CA LYS A 137 5.03 -6.84 -22.62
C LYS A 137 5.08 -6.28 -21.20
N PRO A 138 4.38 -6.88 -20.22
CA PRO A 138 4.49 -6.48 -18.82
C PRO A 138 5.88 -6.79 -18.26
N ASP A 139 6.43 -5.85 -17.49
CA ASP A 139 7.74 -5.97 -16.83
C ASP A 139 7.59 -6.15 -15.30
N PHE A 140 8.33 -7.11 -14.75
CA PHE A 140 8.30 -7.52 -13.34
C PHE A 140 9.69 -7.50 -12.68
N HIS A 141 10.73 -6.91 -13.31
CA HIS A 141 12.11 -6.92 -12.78
C HIS A 141 12.28 -6.25 -11.41
N GLY A 142 11.26 -5.53 -10.92
CA GLY A 142 11.20 -4.95 -9.58
C GLY A 142 10.30 -5.74 -8.62
N ALA A 143 10.12 -7.05 -8.77
CA ALA A 143 9.35 -7.85 -7.82
C ALA A 143 10.20 -8.31 -6.62
N MET A 144 9.56 -8.49 -5.46
CA MET A 144 10.21 -9.03 -4.27
C MET A 144 10.68 -10.48 -4.51
N ASN A 145 11.76 -10.89 -3.82
CA ASN A 145 12.18 -12.29 -3.76
C ASN A 145 10.99 -13.21 -3.43
N PRO A 146 10.73 -14.30 -4.19
CA PRO A 146 9.63 -15.22 -3.96
C PRO A 146 9.52 -15.76 -2.53
N LYS A 147 10.63 -16.05 -1.86
CA LYS A 147 10.63 -16.56 -0.48
C LYS A 147 10.08 -15.54 0.50
N GLU A 148 10.49 -14.28 0.35
CA GLU A 148 10.03 -13.20 1.23
C GLU A 148 8.60 -12.77 0.89
N ALA A 149 8.26 -12.74 -0.40
CA ALA A 149 6.89 -12.50 -0.85
C ALA A 149 5.94 -13.57 -0.32
N SER A 150 6.35 -14.85 -0.34
CA SER A 150 5.60 -15.95 0.24
C SER A 150 5.38 -15.76 1.74
N ARG A 151 6.45 -15.47 2.50
CA ARG A 151 6.37 -15.22 3.95
C ARG A 151 5.38 -14.10 4.28
N LEU A 152 5.49 -12.97 3.58
CA LEU A 152 4.62 -11.81 3.82
C LEU A 152 3.19 -12.03 3.32
N TYR A 153 2.99 -12.79 2.24
CA TYR A 153 1.66 -13.18 1.79
C TYR A 153 0.95 -14.09 2.81
N HIS A 154 1.63 -15.11 3.32
CA HIS A 154 1.06 -15.97 4.37
C HIS A 154 0.79 -15.16 5.65
N CYS A 155 1.67 -14.20 6.00
CA CYS A 155 1.39 -13.24 7.07
C CYS A 155 0.11 -12.44 6.78
N PHE A 156 -0.08 -11.94 5.55
CA PHE A 156 -1.29 -11.24 5.15
C PHE A 156 -2.55 -12.09 5.36
N VAL A 157 -2.58 -13.32 4.86
CA VAL A 157 -3.71 -14.24 5.04
C VAL A 157 -3.96 -14.48 6.53
N GLN A 158 -2.90 -14.69 7.32
CA GLN A 158 -3.03 -14.88 8.76
C GLN A 158 -3.60 -13.65 9.47
N ARG A 159 -3.17 -12.42 9.10
CA ARG A 159 -3.73 -11.18 9.69
C ARG A 159 -5.21 -10.99 9.35
N VAL A 160 -5.65 -11.43 8.18
CA VAL A 160 -7.08 -11.42 7.81
C VAL A 160 -7.85 -12.44 8.64
N LYS A 161 -7.30 -13.65 8.84
CA LYS A 161 -7.88 -14.67 9.74
C LYS A 161 -8.01 -14.17 11.17
N ASP A 162 -6.93 -13.64 11.74
CA ASP A 162 -6.87 -13.13 13.11
C ASP A 162 -7.83 -11.95 13.33
N GLY A 163 -8.03 -11.11 12.31
CA GLY A 163 -8.92 -9.94 12.38
C GLY A 163 -10.40 -10.25 12.17
N TYR A 164 -10.75 -11.49 11.80
CA TYR A 164 -12.13 -11.87 11.49
C TYR A 164 -12.51 -13.23 12.08
N SER A 165 -12.39 -14.30 11.31
CA SER A 165 -12.61 -15.67 11.75
C SER A 165 -11.93 -16.63 10.78
N ALA A 166 -11.15 -17.59 11.30
CA ALA A 166 -10.28 -18.42 10.49
C ALA A 166 -11.05 -19.28 9.47
N GLU A 167 -12.25 -19.73 9.83
CA GLU A 167 -13.13 -20.55 8.99
C GLU A 167 -13.78 -19.78 7.83
N ARG A 168 -13.86 -18.44 7.92
CA ARG A 168 -14.44 -17.58 6.88
C ARG A 168 -13.42 -17.01 5.91
N VAL A 169 -12.14 -17.33 6.11
CA VAL A 169 -11.04 -16.83 5.28
C VAL A 169 -10.36 -18.00 4.61
N GLN A 170 -10.61 -18.12 3.32
CA GLN A 170 -10.02 -19.10 2.44
C GLN A 170 -8.79 -18.53 1.74
N ASP A 171 -7.88 -19.42 1.38
CA ASP A 171 -6.63 -19.10 0.67
C ASP A 171 -6.62 -19.82 -0.69
N GLY A 172 -5.87 -19.28 -1.63
CA GLY A 172 -5.43 -20.02 -2.80
C GLY A 172 -4.24 -20.90 -2.45
N ARG A 173 -3.44 -21.23 -3.47
CA ARG A 173 -2.14 -21.89 -3.27
C ARG A 173 -1.04 -21.04 -3.89
N PHE A 174 -0.18 -20.50 -3.02
CA PHE A 174 0.89 -19.59 -3.44
C PHE A 174 1.80 -20.26 -4.48
N GLN A 175 2.14 -19.53 -5.54
CA GLN A 175 3.00 -19.97 -6.66
C GLN A 175 2.49 -21.11 -7.55
N ASP A 176 1.27 -21.62 -7.33
CA ASP A 176 0.67 -22.58 -8.25
C ASP A 176 -0.07 -21.87 -9.39
N MET A 177 -0.20 -22.56 -10.52
CA MET A 177 -1.09 -22.13 -11.60
C MET A 177 -2.53 -22.40 -11.18
N MET A 178 -3.26 -21.31 -10.92
CA MET A 178 -4.62 -21.35 -10.40
C MET A 178 -5.63 -20.93 -11.46
N GLU A 179 -6.73 -21.67 -11.55
CA GLU A 179 -7.95 -21.22 -12.22
C GLU A 179 -8.85 -20.58 -11.16
N VAL A 180 -9.10 -19.27 -11.28
CA VAL A 180 -9.94 -18.53 -10.34
C VAL A 180 -11.28 -18.23 -11.00
N ALA A 181 -12.35 -18.86 -10.51
CA ALA A 181 -13.71 -18.59 -10.95
C ALA A 181 -14.41 -17.66 -9.96
N LEU A 182 -15.15 -16.68 -10.46
CA LEU A 182 -15.91 -15.74 -9.63
C LEU A 182 -17.21 -15.32 -10.30
N VAL A 183 -18.19 -14.99 -9.46
CA VAL A 183 -19.42 -14.29 -9.86
C VAL A 183 -19.41 -12.94 -9.17
N ASN A 184 -19.04 -11.89 -9.91
CA ASN A 184 -19.00 -10.53 -9.37
C ASN A 184 -20.41 -10.05 -9.00
N ASP A 185 -20.54 -9.50 -7.79
CA ASP A 185 -21.76 -8.87 -7.27
C ASP A 185 -21.68 -7.36 -7.49
N GLY A 186 -22.36 -6.83 -8.51
CA GLY A 186 -22.44 -5.39 -8.80
C GLY A 186 -22.29 -5.05 -10.29
N PRO A 187 -21.07 -5.15 -10.89
CA PRO A 187 -19.80 -5.51 -10.26
C PRO A 187 -19.21 -4.35 -9.43
N VAL A 188 -18.61 -4.69 -8.28
CA VAL A 188 -17.83 -3.77 -7.45
C VAL A 188 -16.38 -4.27 -7.38
N THR A 189 -15.44 -3.43 -7.79
CA THR A 189 -14.00 -3.74 -7.79
C THR A 189 -13.23 -2.50 -7.36
N LEU A 190 -12.36 -2.62 -6.36
CA LEU A 190 -11.54 -1.52 -5.85
C LEU A 190 -10.06 -1.92 -5.80
N GLU A 191 -9.17 -0.96 -6.08
CA GLU A 191 -7.73 -1.09 -5.79
C GLU A 191 -7.44 -0.54 -4.39
N LEU A 192 -6.75 -1.33 -3.59
CA LEU A 192 -6.19 -0.95 -2.29
C LEU A 192 -4.68 -0.87 -2.43
N GLN A 193 -4.10 0.21 -1.90
CA GLN A 193 -2.65 0.36 -1.82
C GLN A 193 -2.24 0.72 -0.38
N ALA A 194 -1.14 0.12 0.08
CA ALA A 194 -0.58 0.45 1.37
C ALA A 194 0.03 1.87 1.34
N GLY A 195 -0.10 2.58 2.47
CA GLY A 195 0.46 3.93 2.67
C GLY A 195 -0.19 5.09 1.89
N ALA A 196 -1.32 4.87 1.22
CA ALA A 196 -2.16 5.97 0.76
C ALA A 196 -2.99 6.51 1.94
N SER A 197 -2.44 7.50 2.67
CA SER A 197 -3.25 8.46 3.41
C SER A 197 -2.60 9.85 3.41
N LYS A 198 -3.30 10.81 2.77
CA LYS A 198 -3.22 12.28 2.87
C LYS A 198 -2.03 13.08 2.30
N ALA A 199 -1.20 12.56 1.39
CA ALA A 199 -0.15 13.39 0.77
C ALA A 199 -0.23 13.55 -0.77
N ALA A 200 -1.25 12.99 -1.42
CA ALA A 200 -1.34 12.98 -2.89
C ALA A 200 -2.53 13.76 -3.47
N GLU A 201 -3.32 14.46 -2.63
CA GLU A 201 -4.48 15.26 -3.07
C GLU A 201 -4.29 16.78 -2.89
N GLU A 202 -3.15 17.22 -2.36
CA GLU A 202 -2.84 18.66 -2.16
C GLU A 202 -1.60 19.13 -2.98
N MET A 203 -1.33 18.50 -4.12
CA MET A 203 -0.42 19.05 -5.15
C MET A 203 -1.15 19.15 -6.48
#